data_AF-A0A671LP40-F1
#
_entry.id   AF-A0A671LP40-F1
#
_cell.length_a   1.000
_cell.length_b   1.000
_cell.length_c   1.000
_cell.angle_alpha   90.00
_cell.angle_beta   90.00
_cell.angle_gamma   90.00
#
_symmetry.space_group_name_H-M   'P 1'
#
loop_
_entity.id
_entity.type
_entity.pdbx_description
1 polymer ?
#
loop_
_entity_poly.entity_id
_entity_poly.type
_entity_poly.pdbx_seq_one_letter_code
_entity_poly.pdbx_strand_id
1 'polypeptide(L)'
;MFQEVLSNILRFYDYLLKRTDARVRDYPLMQSPIQMTVILLGYVIFVLYVGPRCMANRKPFCLKTTMIVYNFSMVAFNAYIVYEFLMSGWATTYTWRCDLCDPSSSPQALRMVRVAWLFYFSKYIELLDTVFFVLRKKHSQVTFLHIFHHSILPWTWWWGVTLTPAGGMGSFHAMVNTCVHVIMYTYYGLAAAGPRFQKYLWWKKYMTAIQLVSVNSFKLYRADELIIILHFL
;
A
#
# COMPACT_ATOMS: atom_id res chain seq x y z
N MET A 1 10.66 -32.36 18.65
CA MET A 1 10.75 -30.89 18.62
C MET A 1 11.22 -30.31 17.28
N PHE A 2 12.51 -30.38 16.88
CA PHE A 2 12.97 -29.72 15.63
C PHE A 2 12.34 -30.31 14.35
N GLN A 3 12.23 -31.65 14.26
CA GLN A 3 11.58 -32.31 13.12
C GLN A 3 10.07 -32.02 13.04
N GLU A 4 9.38 -31.87 14.18
CA GLU A 4 7.95 -31.50 14.22
C GLU A 4 7.75 -30.04 13.78
N VAL A 5 8.61 -29.14 14.24
CA VAL A 5 8.62 -27.74 13.79
C VAL A 5 8.86 -27.66 12.28
N LEU A 6 9.85 -28.39 11.77
CA LEU A 6 10.15 -28.44 10.33
C LEU A 6 8.97 -29.00 9.52
N SER A 7 8.36 -30.09 9.98
CA SER A 7 7.17 -30.67 9.35
C SER A 7 5.99 -29.69 9.34
N ASN A 8 5.78 -28.95 10.42
CA ASN A 8 4.71 -27.94 10.50
C ASN A 8 4.98 -26.75 9.58
N ILE A 9 6.24 -26.30 9.45
CA ILE A 9 6.63 -25.24 8.52
C ILE A 9 6.40 -25.68 7.07
N LEU A 10 6.80 -26.90 6.71
CA LEU A 10 6.61 -27.44 5.37
C LEU A 10 5.11 -27.58 5.03
N ARG A 11 4.30 -28.12 5.95
CA ARG A 11 2.84 -28.20 5.78
C ARG A 11 2.20 -26.82 5.60
N PHE A 12 2.64 -25.84 6.37
CA PHE A 12 2.16 -24.47 6.24
C PHE A 12 2.57 -23.86 4.90
N TYR A 13 3.81 -24.09 4.47
CA TYR A 13 4.30 -23.65 3.17
C TYR A 13 3.51 -24.27 2.01
N ASP A 14 3.29 -25.58 2.03
CA ASP A 14 2.49 -26.30 1.03
C ASP A 14 1.04 -25.81 0.99
N TYR A 15 0.48 -25.55 2.17
CA TYR A 15 -0.85 -24.96 2.30
C TYR A 15 -0.93 -23.56 1.67
N LEU A 16 0.06 -22.70 1.92
CA LEU A 16 0.14 -21.38 1.30
C LEU A 16 0.30 -21.49 -0.21
N LEU A 17 1.19 -22.35 -0.69
CA LEU A 17 1.39 -22.56 -2.13
C LEU A 17 0.12 -23.02 -2.84
N LYS A 18 -0.69 -23.86 -2.19
CA LYS A 18 -1.96 -24.35 -2.75
C LYS A 18 -3.05 -23.28 -2.79
N ARG A 19 -3.03 -22.32 -1.84
CA ARG A 19 -3.98 -21.19 -1.80
C ARG A 19 -3.54 -19.97 -2.60
N THR A 20 -2.24 -19.85 -2.87
CA THR A 20 -1.68 -18.72 -3.63
C THR A 20 -2.23 -18.75 -5.04
N ASP A 21 -2.79 -17.62 -5.47
CA ASP A 21 -3.18 -17.44 -6.86
C ASP A 21 -1.96 -17.65 -7.77
N ALA A 22 -2.03 -18.66 -8.63
CA ALA A 22 -0.94 -19.02 -9.53
C ALA A 22 -0.51 -17.85 -10.43
N ARG A 23 -1.43 -16.91 -10.73
CA ARG A 23 -1.20 -15.75 -11.59
C ARG A 23 -0.25 -14.71 -10.98
N VAL A 24 -0.08 -14.73 -9.65
CA VAL A 24 0.75 -13.76 -8.92
C VAL A 24 2.08 -14.37 -8.46
N ARG A 25 2.22 -15.70 -8.51
CA ARG A 25 3.35 -16.43 -7.91
C ARG A 25 4.72 -15.99 -8.41
N ASP A 26 4.81 -15.65 -9.70
CA ASP A 26 6.07 -15.27 -10.35
C ASP A 26 6.44 -13.80 -10.11
N TYR A 27 5.54 -13.02 -9.49
CA TYR A 27 5.80 -11.62 -9.22
C TYR A 27 6.77 -11.47 -8.05
N PRO A 28 7.65 -10.43 -8.07
CA PRO A 28 8.55 -10.16 -6.96
C PRO A 28 7.79 -9.99 -5.64
N LEU A 29 8.37 -10.48 -4.53
CA LEU A 29 7.82 -10.43 -3.16
C LEU A 29 6.56 -11.31 -2.92
N MET A 30 6.10 -12.07 -3.91
CA MET A 30 4.91 -12.93 -3.78
C MET A 30 5.23 -14.42 -3.56
N GLN A 31 6.50 -14.82 -3.72
CA GLN A 31 6.92 -16.22 -3.60
C GLN A 31 6.85 -16.76 -2.17
N SER A 32 7.09 -15.90 -1.17
CA SER A 32 7.12 -16.29 0.24
C SER A 32 6.84 -15.11 1.16
N PRO A 33 6.11 -15.33 2.28
CA PRO A 33 5.88 -14.28 3.29
C PRO A 33 7.16 -13.90 4.03
N ILE A 34 8.24 -14.68 3.88
CA ILE A 34 9.53 -14.42 4.53
C ILE A 34 10.15 -13.13 3.98
N GLN A 35 10.13 -12.93 2.66
CA GLN A 35 10.73 -11.75 2.02
C GLN A 35 10.09 -10.46 2.53
N MET A 36 8.75 -10.42 2.53
CA MET A 36 7.98 -9.32 3.13
C MET A 36 8.37 -9.11 4.61
N THR A 37 8.32 -10.16 5.42
CA THR A 37 8.58 -10.07 6.87
C THR A 37 9.99 -9.53 7.15
N VAL A 38 11.00 -9.98 6.41
CA VAL A 38 12.39 -9.50 6.56
C VAL A 38 12.50 -8.01 6.22
N ILE A 39 11.87 -7.56 5.14
CA ILE A 39 11.87 -6.14 4.75
C ILE A 39 11.20 -5.28 5.83
N LEU A 40 10.04 -5.70 6.35
CA LEU A 40 9.30 -4.95 7.36
C LEU A 40 10.01 -4.93 8.71
N LEU A 41 10.62 -6.05 9.13
CA LEU A 41 11.45 -6.07 10.35
C LEU A 41 12.67 -5.17 10.20
N GLY A 42 13.36 -5.23 9.06
CA GLY A 42 14.48 -4.33 8.75
C GLY A 42 14.06 -2.86 8.79
N TYR A 43 12.89 -2.55 8.22
CA TYR A 43 12.28 -1.22 8.26
C TYR A 43 12.01 -0.74 9.69
N VAL A 44 11.35 -1.54 10.53
CA VAL A 44 11.04 -1.18 11.92
C VAL A 44 12.32 -0.97 12.73
N ILE A 45 13.30 -1.88 12.60
CA ILE A 45 14.61 -1.77 13.26
C ILE A 45 15.34 -0.50 12.80
N PHE A 46 15.26 -0.18 11.51
CA PHE A 46 15.87 1.02 10.96
C PHE A 46 15.24 2.29 11.54
N VAL A 47 13.91 2.40 11.53
CA VAL A 47 13.21 3.62 11.95
C VAL A 47 13.30 3.84 13.46
N LEU A 48 13.20 2.78 14.26
CA LEU A 48 13.17 2.89 15.72
C LEU A 48 14.57 2.94 16.35
N TYR A 49 15.55 2.23 15.79
CA TYR A 49 16.85 2.04 16.44
C TYR A 49 18.02 2.56 15.61
N VAL A 50 18.27 1.97 14.44
CA VAL A 50 19.50 2.21 13.67
C VAL A 50 19.55 3.66 13.16
N GLY A 51 18.49 4.11 12.51
CA GLY A 51 18.40 5.44 11.90
C GLY A 51 18.57 6.58 12.91
N PRO A 52 17.78 6.65 14.00
CA PRO A 52 17.95 7.66 15.05
C PRO A 52 19.34 7.65 15.67
N ARG A 53 19.92 6.45 15.93
CA ARG A 53 21.25 6.31 16.53
C ARG A 53 22.37 6.77 15.58
N CYS A 54 22.29 6.41 14.29
CA CYS A 54 23.22 6.88 13.27
C CYS A 54 23.13 8.41 13.05
N MET A 55 21.94 8.97 13.19
CA MET A 55 21.70 10.40 13.03
C MET A 55 22.02 11.21 14.29
N ALA A 56 22.12 10.61 15.48
CA ALA A 56 22.33 11.32 16.75
C ALA A 56 23.44 12.38 16.66
N ASN A 57 24.61 11.99 16.18
CA ASN A 57 25.80 12.84 16.06
C ASN A 57 25.96 13.52 14.69
N ARG A 58 24.96 13.45 13.80
CA ARG A 58 25.02 14.04 12.45
C ARG A 58 24.06 15.21 12.30
N LYS A 59 24.38 16.15 11.41
CA LYS A 59 23.45 17.22 11.00
C LYS A 59 22.34 16.63 10.11
N PRO A 60 21.12 17.20 10.12
CA PRO A 60 20.04 16.72 9.26
C PRO A 60 20.42 16.89 7.78
N PHE A 61 20.12 15.89 6.96
CA PHE A 61 20.44 15.95 5.53
C PHE A 61 19.52 16.93 4.79
N CYS A 62 20.09 17.70 3.85
CA CYS A 62 19.33 18.57 2.96
C CYS A 62 18.86 17.79 1.72
N LEU A 63 17.75 17.06 1.85
CA LEU A 63 17.22 16.18 0.81
C LEU A 63 16.12 16.84 -0.04
N LYS A 64 16.15 18.17 -0.20
CA LYS A 64 15.06 18.91 -0.85
C LYS A 64 14.78 18.40 -2.27
N THR A 65 15.81 18.35 -3.13
CA THR A 65 15.68 17.89 -4.52
C THR A 65 15.24 16.43 -4.59
N THR A 66 15.85 15.56 -3.79
CA THR A 66 15.48 14.13 -3.71
C THR A 66 14.01 13.96 -3.33
N MET A 67 13.51 14.70 -2.34
CA MET A 67 12.11 14.65 -1.95
C MET A 67 11.18 15.17 -3.04
N ILE A 68 11.56 16.24 -3.75
CA ILE A 68 10.75 16.75 -4.87
C ILE A 68 10.61 15.67 -5.94
N VAL A 69 11.74 15.10 -6.40
CA VAL A 69 11.75 14.04 -7.41
C VAL A 69 10.94 12.84 -6.94
N TYR A 70 11.20 12.36 -5.73
CA TYR A 70 10.47 11.22 -5.15
C TYR A 70 8.96 11.46 -5.08
N ASN A 71 8.51 12.61 -4.55
CA ASN A 71 7.08 12.90 -4.43
C ASN A 71 6.41 12.97 -5.81
N PHE A 72 7.03 13.61 -6.80
CA PHE A 72 6.48 13.67 -8.16
C PHE A 72 6.49 12.30 -8.87
N SER A 73 7.53 11.48 -8.65
CA SER A 73 7.54 10.09 -9.12
C SER A 73 6.40 9.29 -8.48
N MET A 74 6.13 9.48 -7.19
CA MET A 74 5.01 8.84 -6.50
C MET A 74 3.65 9.32 -7.01
N VAL A 75 3.51 10.60 -7.37
CA VAL A 75 2.31 11.11 -8.05
C VAL A 75 2.07 10.38 -9.37
N ALA A 76 3.09 10.33 -10.23
CA ALA A 76 3.00 9.65 -11.53
C ALA A 76 2.68 8.15 -11.37
N PHE A 77 3.35 7.48 -10.42
CA PHE A 77 3.16 6.06 -10.17
C PHE A 77 1.74 5.75 -9.63
N ASN A 78 1.25 6.53 -8.66
CA ASN A 78 -0.12 6.35 -8.17
C ASN A 78 -1.17 6.71 -9.23
N ALA A 79 -0.93 7.72 -10.07
CA ALA A 79 -1.84 8.06 -11.17
C ALA A 79 -1.92 6.94 -12.20
N TYR A 80 -0.78 6.30 -12.50
CA TYR A 80 -0.74 5.11 -13.35
C TYR A 80 -1.54 3.94 -12.74
N ILE A 81 -1.38 3.68 -11.43
CA ILE A 81 -2.15 2.64 -10.74
C ILE A 81 -3.65 2.93 -10.76
N VAL A 82 -4.07 4.19 -10.56
CA VAL A 82 -5.48 4.59 -10.69
C VAL A 82 -6.01 4.29 -12.08
N TYR A 83 -5.28 4.70 -13.13
CA TYR A 83 -5.66 4.42 -14.51
C TYR A 83 -5.80 2.91 -14.77
N GLU A 84 -4.84 2.11 -14.29
CA GLU A 84 -4.88 0.67 -14.45
C GLU A 84 -6.06 0.03 -13.69
N PHE A 85 -6.40 0.49 -12.47
CA PHE A 85 -7.58 -0.01 -11.75
C PHE A 85 -8.87 0.31 -12.49
N LEU A 86 -9.01 1.54 -13.00
CA LEU A 86 -10.16 1.96 -13.79
C LEU A 86 -10.33 1.09 -15.03
N MET A 87 -9.26 0.91 -15.80
CA MET A 87 -9.30 0.14 -17.04
C MET A 87 -9.32 -1.38 -16.85
N SER A 88 -9.04 -1.88 -15.64
CA SER A 88 -9.09 -3.32 -15.31
C SER A 88 -10.47 -3.79 -14.90
N GLY A 89 -11.41 -2.90 -14.59
CA GLY A 89 -12.77 -3.29 -14.23
C GLY A 89 -13.67 -2.12 -13.85
N TRP A 90 -13.19 -1.22 -12.99
CA TRP A 90 -14.01 -0.17 -12.37
C TRP A 90 -14.69 0.78 -13.36
N ALA A 91 -14.07 1.06 -14.51
CA ALA A 91 -14.65 1.92 -15.55
C ALA A 91 -15.27 1.14 -16.73
N THR A 92 -15.15 -0.19 -16.75
CA THR A 92 -15.47 -1.01 -17.93
C THR A 92 -16.54 -2.06 -17.66
N THR A 93 -16.37 -2.86 -16.61
CA THR A 93 -17.14 -4.10 -16.40
C THR A 93 -17.77 -4.20 -15.02
N TYR A 94 -17.24 -3.48 -14.02
CA TYR A 94 -17.73 -3.55 -12.65
C TYR A 94 -18.97 -2.68 -12.46
N THR A 95 -19.90 -3.18 -11.65
CA THR A 95 -21.22 -2.58 -11.41
C THR A 95 -21.23 -1.61 -10.23
N TRP A 96 -20.08 -1.41 -9.56
CA TRP A 96 -19.93 -0.59 -8.35
C TRP A 96 -20.80 -1.08 -7.18
N ARG A 97 -21.10 -2.39 -7.19
CA ARG A 97 -21.85 -3.11 -6.16
C ARG A 97 -21.07 -4.36 -5.78
N CYS A 98 -21.73 -5.51 -5.64
CA CYS A 98 -21.10 -6.79 -5.37
C CYS A 98 -20.42 -7.35 -6.64
N ASP A 99 -19.23 -6.84 -6.94
CA ASP A 99 -18.40 -7.36 -8.02
C ASP A 99 -17.47 -8.46 -7.47
N LEU A 100 -17.76 -9.69 -7.88
CA LEU A 100 -16.95 -10.87 -7.53
C LEU A 100 -15.59 -10.82 -8.23
N CYS A 101 -14.63 -11.52 -7.64
CA CYS A 101 -13.31 -11.66 -8.26
C CYS A 101 -13.41 -12.58 -9.49
N ASP A 102 -12.83 -12.18 -10.62
CA ASP A 102 -12.73 -13.01 -11.81
C ASP A 102 -11.50 -13.96 -11.70
N PRO A 103 -11.70 -15.28 -11.53
CA PRO A 103 -10.59 -16.23 -11.46
C PRO A 103 -10.02 -16.58 -12.84
N SER A 104 -10.61 -16.09 -13.93
CA SER A 104 -10.17 -16.42 -15.28
C SER A 104 -8.78 -15.86 -15.60
N SER A 105 -8.15 -16.40 -16.65
CA SER A 105 -6.92 -15.84 -17.22
C SER A 105 -7.21 -14.88 -18.38
N SER A 106 -8.36 -14.20 -18.33
CA SER A 106 -8.70 -13.18 -19.33
C SER A 106 -7.69 -12.03 -19.27
N PRO A 107 -7.42 -11.33 -20.39
CA PRO A 107 -6.51 -10.18 -20.39
C PRO A 107 -6.89 -9.11 -19.35
N GLN A 108 -8.19 -8.96 -19.08
CA GLN A 108 -8.71 -8.00 -18.11
C GLN A 108 -8.47 -8.46 -16.66
N ALA A 109 -8.73 -9.74 -16.35
CA ALA A 109 -8.43 -10.30 -15.03
C ALA A 109 -6.92 -10.26 -14.73
N LEU A 110 -6.06 -10.59 -15.71
CA LEU A 110 -4.61 -10.49 -15.56
C LEU A 110 -4.14 -9.04 -15.38
N ARG A 111 -4.82 -8.08 -15.99
CA ARG A 111 -4.57 -6.64 -15.77
C ARG A 111 -4.91 -6.23 -14.33
N MET A 112 -6.07 -6.68 -13.81
CA MET A 112 -6.48 -6.47 -12.42
C MET A 112 -5.46 -7.06 -11.43
N VAL A 113 -5.00 -8.28 -11.70
CA VAL A 113 -3.97 -8.96 -10.91
C VAL A 113 -2.67 -8.17 -10.89
N ARG A 114 -2.22 -7.68 -12.05
CA ARG A 114 -1.01 -6.87 -12.17
C ARG A 114 -1.12 -5.55 -11.41
N VAL A 115 -2.23 -4.83 -11.51
CA VAL A 115 -2.41 -3.56 -10.81
C VAL A 115 -2.54 -3.75 -9.29
N ALA A 116 -3.16 -4.84 -8.83
CA ALA A 116 -3.17 -5.20 -7.41
C ALA A 116 -1.74 -5.45 -6.89
N TRP A 117 -0.89 -6.11 -7.68
CA TRP A 117 0.52 -6.26 -7.32
C TRP A 117 1.28 -4.92 -7.36
N LEU A 118 1.05 -4.05 -8.36
CA LEU A 118 1.68 -2.73 -8.41
C LEU A 118 1.30 -1.87 -7.19
N PHE A 119 0.04 -1.95 -6.76
CA PHE A 119 -0.44 -1.33 -5.55
C PHE A 119 0.26 -1.88 -4.29
N TYR A 120 0.39 -3.21 -4.19
CA TYR A 120 1.13 -3.83 -3.09
C TYR A 120 2.60 -3.39 -3.09
N PHE A 121 3.24 -3.36 -4.25
CA PHE A 121 4.63 -2.92 -4.41
C PHE A 121 4.80 -1.44 -4.03
N SER A 122 3.82 -0.59 -4.35
CA SER A 122 3.86 0.83 -3.99
C SER A 122 4.02 1.03 -2.49
N LYS A 123 3.40 0.19 -1.65
CA LYS A 123 3.49 0.29 -0.18
C LYS A 123 4.91 0.12 0.36
N TYR A 124 5.77 -0.62 -0.34
CA TYR A 124 7.18 -0.70 0.01
C TYR A 124 7.95 0.56 -0.37
N ILE A 125 7.62 1.17 -1.49
CA ILE A 125 8.21 2.45 -1.90
C ILE A 125 7.84 3.54 -0.89
N GLU A 126 6.60 3.52 -0.38
CA GLU A 126 6.13 4.45 0.66
C GLU A 126 6.90 4.34 1.99
N LEU A 127 7.60 3.22 2.26
CA LEU A 127 8.49 3.11 3.42
C LEU A 127 9.66 4.10 3.35
N LEU A 128 9.98 4.64 2.16
CA LEU A 128 11.00 5.68 2.02
C LEU A 128 10.56 7.01 2.66
N ASP A 129 9.26 7.26 2.85
CA ASP A 129 8.75 8.47 3.51
C ASP A 129 9.31 8.59 4.94
N THR A 130 9.23 7.50 5.70
CA THR A 130 9.78 7.39 7.04
C THR A 130 11.29 7.47 7.04
N VAL A 131 11.96 6.88 6.06
CA VAL A 131 13.43 7.01 5.89
C VAL A 131 13.81 8.49 5.74
N PHE A 132 13.10 9.24 4.90
CA PHE A 132 13.33 10.68 4.75
C PHE A 132 13.08 11.47 6.04
N PHE A 133 12.06 11.11 6.84
CA PHE A 133 11.81 11.76 8.13
C PHE A 133 12.95 11.52 9.13
N VAL A 134 13.46 10.29 9.19
CA VAL A 134 14.59 9.91 10.06
C VAL A 134 15.86 10.66 9.63
N LEU A 135 16.20 10.66 8.34
CA LEU A 135 17.40 11.35 7.81
C LEU A 135 17.33 12.89 7.96
N ARG A 136 16.13 13.46 8.04
CA ARG A 136 15.93 14.89 8.28
C ARG A 136 15.77 15.25 9.77
N LYS A 137 15.90 14.29 10.68
CA LYS A 137 15.64 14.46 12.12
C LYS A 137 14.25 15.04 12.43
N LYS A 138 13.24 14.69 11.61
CA LYS A 138 11.85 15.13 11.80
C LYS A 138 11.07 14.09 12.61
N HIS A 139 11.55 13.79 13.82
CA HIS A 139 10.96 12.77 14.69
C HIS A 139 9.50 13.03 15.06
N SER A 140 9.05 14.30 15.07
CA SER A 140 7.64 14.63 15.29
C SER A 140 6.69 14.11 14.20
N GLN A 141 7.21 13.80 13.01
CA GLN A 141 6.44 13.19 11.92
C GLN A 141 6.42 11.65 12.00
N VAL A 142 7.38 11.06 12.70
CA VAL A 142 7.51 9.62 12.90
C VAL A 142 6.72 9.21 14.14
N THR A 143 5.40 9.22 14.01
CA THR A 143 4.48 8.82 15.09
C THR A 143 4.28 7.30 15.10
N PHE A 144 3.82 6.77 16.24
CA PHE A 144 3.41 5.36 16.34
C PHE A 144 2.41 4.99 15.25
N LEU A 145 1.39 5.83 15.02
CA LEU A 145 0.37 5.61 14.00
C LEU A 145 0.99 5.47 12.61
N HIS A 146 1.95 6.34 12.27
CA HIS A 146 2.60 6.30 10.97
C HIS A 146 3.44 5.02 10.78
N ILE A 147 4.26 4.66 11.77
CA ILE A 147 5.05 3.41 11.71
C ILE A 147 4.15 2.19 11.64
N PHE A 148 3.13 2.13 12.50
CA PHE A 148 2.17 1.01 12.53
C PHE A 148 1.45 0.87 11.18
N HIS A 149 0.93 1.97 10.64
CA HIS A 149 0.26 2.01 9.35
C HIS A 149 1.16 1.52 8.20
N HIS A 150 2.37 2.07 8.07
CA HIS A 150 3.31 1.66 7.03
C HIS A 150 3.87 0.24 7.21
N SER A 151 3.77 -0.35 8.41
CA SER A 151 4.16 -1.74 8.65
C SER A 151 3.02 -2.72 8.36
N ILE A 152 1.81 -2.41 8.85
CA ILE A 152 0.68 -3.34 8.77
C ILE A 152 0.05 -3.38 7.38
N LEU A 153 0.05 -2.26 6.63
CA LEU A 153 -0.54 -2.23 5.30
C LEU A 153 0.14 -3.19 4.31
N PRO A 154 1.45 -3.09 4.03
CA PRO A 154 2.10 -4.06 3.13
C PRO A 154 1.92 -5.49 3.65
N TRP A 155 1.93 -5.70 4.97
CA TRP A 155 1.70 -7.02 5.55
C TRP A 155 0.33 -7.60 5.22
N THR A 156 -0.75 -6.85 5.46
CA THR A 156 -2.12 -7.31 5.17
C THR A 156 -2.39 -7.44 3.68
N TRP A 157 -1.81 -6.55 2.85
CA TRP A 157 -1.98 -6.60 1.40
C TRP A 157 -1.35 -7.83 0.76
N TRP A 158 -0.21 -8.31 1.28
CA TRP A 158 0.38 -9.57 0.81
C TRP A 158 -0.59 -10.74 1.01
N TRP A 159 -1.21 -10.83 2.19
CA TRP A 159 -2.22 -11.84 2.48
C TRP A 159 -3.47 -11.68 1.62
N GLY A 160 -3.91 -10.45 1.35
CA GLY A 160 -5.03 -10.17 0.45
C GLY A 160 -4.76 -10.68 -0.97
N VAL A 161 -3.62 -10.30 -1.56
CA VAL A 161 -3.27 -10.70 -2.93
C VAL A 161 -2.98 -12.21 -3.03
N THR A 162 -2.49 -12.84 -1.96
CA THR A 162 -2.14 -14.27 -1.95
C THR A 162 -3.34 -15.17 -1.67
N LEU A 163 -4.22 -14.82 -0.72
CA LEU A 163 -5.31 -15.68 -0.26
C LEU A 163 -6.63 -15.46 -0.98
N THR A 164 -6.81 -14.30 -1.60
CA THR A 164 -8.02 -13.98 -2.38
C THR A 164 -7.61 -13.68 -3.82
N PRO A 165 -8.33 -14.19 -4.83
CA PRO A 165 -8.03 -13.85 -6.22
C PRO A 165 -7.99 -12.33 -6.37
N ALA A 166 -6.92 -11.80 -6.94
CA ALA A 166 -6.72 -10.36 -7.01
C ALA A 166 -7.84 -9.69 -7.82
N GLY A 167 -8.60 -8.78 -7.20
CA GLY A 167 -9.69 -8.04 -7.86
C GLY A 167 -10.95 -7.93 -7.01
N GLY A 168 -12.09 -7.75 -7.69
CA GLY A 168 -13.40 -7.60 -7.08
C GLY A 168 -13.51 -6.39 -6.16
N MET A 169 -14.45 -6.43 -5.23
CA MET A 169 -14.69 -5.35 -4.28
C MET A 169 -13.50 -4.97 -3.40
N GLY A 170 -12.59 -5.91 -3.10
CA GLY A 170 -11.37 -5.62 -2.33
C GLY A 170 -10.46 -4.60 -3.02
N SER A 171 -10.48 -4.57 -4.35
CA SER A 171 -9.70 -3.60 -5.15
C SER A 171 -10.24 -2.17 -5.09
N PHE A 172 -11.47 -1.96 -4.62
CA PHE A 172 -12.07 -0.62 -4.46
C PHE A 172 -11.26 0.24 -3.50
N HIS A 173 -10.89 -0.34 -2.35
CA HIS A 173 -10.09 0.35 -1.35
C HIS A 173 -8.73 0.77 -1.91
N ALA A 174 -8.07 -0.11 -2.67
CA ALA A 174 -6.81 0.21 -3.33
C ALA A 174 -6.97 1.37 -4.32
N MET A 175 -7.99 1.33 -5.17
CA MET A 175 -8.26 2.39 -6.14
C MET A 175 -8.46 3.74 -5.44
N VAL A 176 -9.38 3.83 -4.47
CA VAL A 176 -9.64 5.08 -3.74
C VAL A 176 -8.38 5.53 -2.98
N ASN A 177 -7.65 4.61 -2.35
CA ASN A 177 -6.41 4.93 -1.66
C ASN A 177 -5.38 5.55 -2.63
N THR A 178 -5.18 4.98 -3.82
CA THR A 178 -4.27 5.55 -4.80
C THR A 178 -4.68 6.93 -5.30
N CYS A 179 -5.98 7.18 -5.50
CA CYS A 179 -6.48 8.51 -5.83
C CYS A 179 -6.11 9.53 -4.74
N VAL A 180 -6.29 9.17 -3.46
CA VAL A 180 -5.91 10.04 -2.34
C VAL A 180 -4.39 10.21 -2.26
N HIS A 181 -3.61 9.17 -2.56
CA HIS A 181 -2.15 9.24 -2.58
C HIS A 181 -1.63 10.16 -3.70
N VAL A 182 -2.28 10.22 -4.87
CA VAL A 182 -1.96 11.23 -5.90
C VAL A 182 -2.08 12.64 -5.32
N ILE A 183 -3.17 12.93 -4.62
CA ILE A 183 -3.42 14.25 -4.01
C ILE A 183 -2.39 14.54 -2.90
N MET A 184 -2.15 13.55 -2.03
CA MET A 184 -1.23 13.68 -0.89
C MET A 184 0.22 13.90 -1.33
N TYR A 185 0.72 13.10 -2.29
CA TYR A 185 2.08 13.27 -2.80
C TYR A 185 2.24 14.55 -3.62
N THR A 186 1.18 15.02 -4.30
CA THR A 186 1.19 16.34 -4.94
C THR A 186 1.37 17.44 -3.89
N TYR A 187 0.64 17.36 -2.77
CA TYR A 187 0.80 18.29 -1.65
C TYR A 187 2.22 18.26 -1.09
N TYR A 188 2.80 17.07 -0.86
CA TYR A 188 4.17 16.95 -0.34
C TYR A 188 5.24 17.42 -1.34
N GLY A 189 5.08 17.17 -2.63
CA GLY A 189 5.96 17.68 -3.68
C GLY A 189 5.96 19.22 -3.73
N LEU A 190 4.77 19.83 -3.70
CA LEU A 190 4.64 21.29 -3.65
C LEU A 190 5.18 21.89 -2.34
N ALA A 191 4.95 21.22 -1.20
CA ALA A 191 5.50 21.64 0.09
C ALA A 191 7.03 21.58 0.11
N ALA A 192 7.63 20.60 -0.57
CA ALA A 192 9.07 20.45 -0.72
C ALA A 192 9.69 21.46 -1.71
N ALA A 193 8.94 21.92 -2.72
CA ALA A 193 9.40 22.90 -3.71
C ALA A 193 9.81 24.27 -3.10
N GLY A 194 9.24 24.61 -1.93
CA GLY A 194 9.77 25.67 -1.06
C GLY A 194 8.71 26.68 -0.59
N PRO A 195 9.14 27.74 0.14
CA PRO A 195 8.24 28.70 0.78
C PRO A 195 7.29 29.41 -0.19
N ARG A 196 7.73 29.62 -1.45
CA ARG A 196 6.93 30.22 -2.51
C ARG A 196 5.64 29.43 -2.80
N PHE A 197 5.70 28.10 -2.76
CA PHE A 197 4.55 27.23 -3.00
C PHE A 197 3.76 26.95 -1.73
N GLN A 198 4.41 26.92 -0.56
CA GLN A 198 3.75 26.68 0.72
C GLN A 198 2.66 27.71 1.04
N LYS A 199 2.80 28.96 0.59
CA LYS A 199 1.77 30.00 0.75
C LYS A 199 0.42 29.61 0.14
N TYR A 200 0.42 28.81 -0.92
CA TYR A 200 -0.79 28.37 -1.63
C TYR A 200 -1.38 27.05 -1.08
N LEU A 201 -0.74 26.44 -0.07
CA LEU A 201 -1.15 25.15 0.51
C LEU A 201 -2.17 25.30 1.66
N TRP A 202 -3.16 26.16 1.49
CA TRP A 202 -4.22 26.43 2.48
C TRP A 202 -5.13 25.21 2.73
N TRP A 203 -5.18 24.28 1.76
CA TRP A 203 -6.07 23.13 1.73
C TRP A 203 -5.57 21.90 2.49
N LYS A 204 -4.50 22.04 3.29
CA LYS A 204 -3.97 20.96 4.17
C LYS A 204 -5.06 20.30 5.03
N LYS A 205 -6.02 21.10 5.54
CA LYS A 205 -7.11 20.60 6.38
C LYS A 205 -8.06 19.66 5.64
N TYR A 206 -8.30 19.91 4.34
CA TYR A 206 -9.16 19.06 3.51
C TYR A 206 -8.49 17.73 3.15
N MET A 207 -7.15 17.70 3.06
CA MET A 207 -6.42 16.46 2.82
C MET A 207 -6.68 15.40 3.91
N THR A 208 -6.66 15.81 5.18
CA THR A 208 -6.97 14.90 6.30
C THR A 208 -8.44 14.44 6.25
N ALA A 209 -9.36 15.32 5.86
CA ALA A 209 -10.76 14.94 5.67
C ALA A 209 -10.92 13.90 4.54
N ILE A 210 -10.24 14.09 3.40
CA ILE A 210 -10.26 13.16 2.26
C ILE A 210 -9.68 11.79 2.64
N GLN A 211 -8.60 11.76 3.43
CA GLN A 211 -8.02 10.51 3.93
C GLN A 211 -8.99 9.76 4.86
N LEU A 212 -9.68 10.47 5.75
CA LEU A 212 -10.70 9.88 6.63
C LEU A 212 -11.91 9.37 5.85
N VAL A 213 -12.36 10.14 4.85
CA VAL A 213 -13.44 9.72 3.95
C VAL A 213 -13.05 8.45 3.19
N SER A 214 -11.83 8.36 2.65
CA SER A 214 -11.37 7.15 1.96
C SER A 214 -11.43 5.88 2.84
N VAL A 215 -11.02 5.98 4.11
CA VAL A 215 -11.12 4.85 5.05
C VAL A 215 -12.58 4.51 5.37
N ASN A 216 -13.43 5.52 5.54
CA ASN A 216 -14.84 5.32 5.88
C ASN A 216 -15.68 4.83 4.69
N SER A 217 -15.38 5.28 3.47
CA SER A 217 -16.03 4.81 2.24
C SER A 217 -15.83 3.31 2.04
N PHE A 218 -14.66 2.78 2.38
CA PHE A 218 -14.45 1.33 2.36
C PHE A 218 -15.29 0.59 3.39
N LYS A 219 -15.41 1.11 4.62
CA LYS A 219 -16.25 0.51 5.66
C LYS A 219 -17.72 0.46 5.24
N LEU A 220 -18.21 1.54 4.62
CA LEU A 220 -19.59 1.61 4.11
C LEU A 220 -19.82 0.62 2.98
N TYR A 221 -18.91 0.60 1.99
CA TYR A 221 -18.98 -0.33 0.86
C TYR A 221 -18.99 -1.81 1.29
N ARG A 222 -18.25 -2.14 2.37
CA ARG A 222 -18.25 -3.48 2.98
C ARG A 222 -19.47 -3.76 3.87
N ALA A 223 -20.07 -2.74 4.48
CA ALA A 223 -21.31 -2.91 5.25
C ALA A 223 -22.48 -3.23 4.32
N ASP A 224 -22.53 -2.58 3.15
CA ASP A 224 -23.52 -2.85 2.11
C ASP A 224 -23.41 -4.29 1.58
N GLU A 225 -22.18 -4.83 1.48
CA GLU A 225 -21.93 -6.24 1.15
C GLU A 225 -22.52 -7.21 2.19
N LEU A 226 -22.26 -6.98 3.47
CA LEU A 226 -22.78 -7.82 4.55
C LEU A 226 -24.31 -7.83 4.57
N ILE A 227 -24.93 -6.69 4.32
CA ILE A 227 -26.40 -6.55 4.26
C ILE A 227 -26.98 -7.27 3.03
N ILE A 228 -26.29 -7.21 1.88
CA ILE A 228 -26.71 -7.92 0.66
C ILE A 228 -26.55 -9.44 0.84
N ILE A 229 -25.42 -9.91 1.35
CA ILE A 229 -25.19 -11.35 1.59
C ILE A 229 -26.20 -11.91 2.60
N LEU A 230 -26.52 -11.16 3.66
CA LEU A 230 -27.55 -11.54 4.65
C LEU A 230 -28.98 -11.49 4.09
N HIS A 231 -29.25 -10.75 3.01
CA HIS A 231 -30.55 -10.77 2.32
C HIS A 231 -30.71 -11.98 1.39
N PHE A 232 -29.62 -12.66 1.03
CA PHE A 232 -29.61 -13.83 0.15
C PHE A 232 -29.31 -15.14 0.90
N LEU A 233 -29.23 -15.10 2.24
CA LEU A 233 -29.18 -16.25 3.16
C LEU A 233 -30.50 -16.35 3.93
#